data_AF-A0AA39N9K1-F1
#
_entry.id   AF-A0AA39N9K1-F1
#
_cell.length_a   1.000
_cell.length_b   1.000
_cell.length_c   1.000
_cell.angle_alpha   90.00
_cell.angle_beta   90.00
_cell.angle_gamma   90.00
#
_symmetry.space_group_name_H-M   'P 1'
#
loop_
_entity.id
_entity.type
_entity.pdbx_description
1 polymer ?
#
loop_
_entity_poly.entity_id
_entity_poly.type
_entity_poly.pdbx_seq_one_letter_code
_entity_poly.pdbx_strand_id
1 'polypeptide(L)'
;MYGGMREKLRFLSQSMMLTGCGGVEFERIVANLKDVHTRGEREFHQGQLLDWMLTQVHGSNAIELSNRYFQRKTSSWTQSSRMQIGRNVDPNGILCKLAGGKLEHMEDNEVKYYQGVAKGEKKRYIKTKPQVFCVGNIVEARCSIVFVSCKGGDAKMKLILRALALVNCEHTTVSGNNTNSEIGN
;
A
#
# COMPACT_ATOMS: atom_id res chain seq x y z
N MET A 1 31.19 -0.88 -3.26
CA MET A 1 30.00 -0.43 -4.03
C MET A 1 28.62 -0.64 -3.35
N TYR A 2 28.49 -1.27 -2.16
CA TYR A 2 27.18 -1.54 -1.54
C TYR A 2 26.62 -0.47 -0.56
N GLY A 3 27.37 0.61 -0.29
CA GLY A 3 26.98 1.61 0.71
C GLY A 3 25.75 2.45 0.32
N GLY A 4 25.70 2.94 -0.91
CA GLY A 4 24.62 3.83 -1.39
C GLY A 4 23.27 3.13 -1.54
N MET A 5 23.25 1.83 -1.91
CA MET A 5 22.02 1.05 -2.05
C MET A 5 21.35 0.80 -0.69
N ARG A 6 22.14 0.53 0.35
CA ARG A 6 21.63 0.31 1.71
C ARG A 6 20.98 1.56 2.32
N GLU A 7 21.48 2.74 1.98
CA GLU A 7 20.85 3.98 2.42
C GLU A 7 19.48 4.19 1.76
N LYS A 8 19.33 3.78 0.50
CA LYS A 8 18.08 3.93 -0.27
C LYS A 8 16.99 2.95 0.16
N LEU A 9 17.34 1.82 0.81
CA LEU A 9 16.36 0.85 1.31
C LEU A 9 15.33 1.44 2.28
N ARG A 10 15.70 2.48 3.03
CA ARG A 10 14.76 3.19 3.93
C ARG A 10 13.62 3.89 3.19
N PHE A 11 13.74 4.04 1.88
CA PHE A 11 12.73 4.65 1.01
C PHE A 11 11.95 3.62 0.21
N LEU A 12 12.32 2.33 0.30
CA LEU A 12 11.60 1.27 -0.40
C LEU A 12 10.18 1.16 0.16
N SER A 13 9.20 1.20 -0.73
CA SER A 13 7.78 1.20 -0.40
C SER A 13 7.00 0.22 -1.25
N GLN A 14 5.89 -0.23 -0.69
CA GLN A 14 4.74 -0.78 -1.38
C GLN A 14 3.88 0.41 -1.79
N SER A 15 3.56 0.56 -3.07
CA SER A 15 2.77 1.70 -3.55
C SER A 15 1.81 1.31 -4.65
N MET A 16 0.74 2.08 -4.77
CA MET A 16 -0.22 1.97 -5.86
C MET A 16 -0.79 3.33 -6.23
N MET A 17 -1.29 3.42 -7.45
CA MET A 17 -2.09 4.54 -7.94
C MET A 17 -3.53 4.07 -8.09
N LEU A 18 -4.46 4.79 -7.48
CA LEU A 18 -5.89 4.51 -7.58
C LEU A 18 -6.56 5.61 -8.40
N THR A 19 -7.24 5.23 -9.48
CA THR A 19 -8.08 6.13 -10.28
C THR A 19 -9.55 5.77 -10.12
N GLY A 20 -10.40 6.79 -10.22
CA GLY A 20 -11.85 6.62 -10.11
C GLY A 20 -12.56 6.24 -11.40
N CYS A 21 -11.87 6.27 -12.54
CA CYS A 21 -12.43 6.04 -13.88
C CYS A 21 -13.75 6.82 -14.13
N GLY A 22 -13.83 8.07 -13.66
CA GLY A 22 -15.02 8.93 -13.80
C GLY A 22 -16.13 8.69 -12.77
N GLY A 23 -15.92 7.84 -11.76
CA GLY A 23 -16.90 7.58 -10.71
C GLY A 23 -17.10 8.76 -9.77
N VAL A 24 -18.35 9.18 -9.56
CA VAL A 24 -18.75 10.27 -8.65
C VAL A 24 -18.28 10.03 -7.21
N GLU A 25 -18.31 8.77 -6.78
CA GLU A 25 -17.85 8.35 -5.45
C GLU A 25 -16.36 8.62 -5.23
N PHE A 26 -15.54 8.44 -6.27
CA PHE A 26 -14.12 8.73 -6.21
C PHE A 26 -13.86 10.24 -6.12
N GLU A 27 -14.58 11.04 -6.91
CA GLU A 27 -14.47 12.51 -6.83
C GLU A 27 -14.88 13.03 -5.44
N ARG A 28 -15.90 12.42 -4.82
CA ARG A 28 -16.27 12.73 -3.43
C ARG A 28 -15.16 12.37 -2.44
N ILE A 29 -14.49 11.23 -2.62
CA ILE A 29 -13.32 10.86 -1.80
C ILE A 29 -12.20 11.90 -1.97
N VAL A 30 -11.90 12.31 -3.20
CA VAL A 30 -10.90 13.35 -3.50
C VAL A 30 -11.25 14.66 -2.80
N ALA A 31 -12.51 15.10 -2.88
CA ALA A 31 -12.99 16.30 -2.19
C ALA A 31 -12.81 16.19 -0.67
N ASN A 32 -13.21 15.06 -0.08
CA ASN A 32 -13.04 14.82 1.36
C ASN A 32 -11.57 14.83 1.79
N LEU A 33 -10.65 14.32 0.96
CA LEU A 33 -9.22 14.35 1.24
C LEU A 33 -8.65 15.78 1.19
N LYS A 34 -9.15 16.62 0.26
CA LYS A 34 -8.82 18.05 0.24
C LYS A 34 -9.35 18.75 1.51
N ASP A 35 -10.56 18.45 1.94
CA ASP A 35 -11.12 19.01 3.17
C ASP A 35 -10.30 18.61 4.41
N VAL A 36 -9.82 17.36 4.48
CA VAL A 36 -8.91 16.91 5.55
C VAL A 36 -7.60 17.69 5.51
N HIS A 37 -7.04 17.92 4.31
CA HIS A 37 -5.83 18.73 4.15
C HIS A 37 -6.05 20.17 4.65
N THR A 38 -7.12 20.84 4.20
CA THR A 38 -7.46 22.22 4.62
C THR A 38 -7.72 22.32 6.12
N ARG A 39 -8.33 21.30 6.73
CA ARG A 39 -8.48 21.25 8.20
C ARG A 39 -7.13 21.11 8.89
N GLY A 40 -6.24 20.30 8.32
CA GLY A 40 -4.88 20.10 8.82
C GLY A 40 -4.03 21.37 8.80
N GLU A 41 -4.21 22.28 7.83
CA GLU A 41 -3.47 23.55 7.74
C GLU A 41 -3.51 24.37 9.03
N ARG A 42 -4.60 24.28 9.80
CA ARG A 42 -4.79 25.01 11.06
C ARG A 42 -3.79 24.62 12.15
N GLU A 43 -3.19 23.44 12.03
CA GLU A 43 -2.21 22.90 12.97
C GLU A 43 -0.76 23.27 12.60
N PHE A 44 -0.56 24.00 11.49
CA PHE A 44 0.76 24.40 10.99
C PHE A 44 0.86 25.92 10.86
N HIS A 45 2.09 26.43 10.79
CA HIS A 45 2.30 27.83 10.44
C HIS A 45 1.83 28.09 9.01
N GLN A 46 1.42 29.32 8.72
CA GLN A 46 0.98 29.70 7.38
C GLN A 46 2.07 29.37 6.33
N GLY A 47 1.69 28.63 5.29
CA GLY A 47 2.59 28.20 4.22
C GLY A 47 3.50 27.02 4.58
N GLN A 48 3.42 26.48 5.80
CA GLN A 48 4.24 25.34 6.23
C GLN A 48 3.70 24.01 5.70
N LEU A 49 2.37 23.83 5.64
CA LEU A 49 1.78 22.64 5.05
C LEU A 49 1.72 22.80 3.53
N LEU A 50 2.45 21.95 2.81
CA LEU A 50 2.44 21.92 1.35
C LEU A 50 1.08 21.46 0.83
N ASP A 51 0.65 22.04 -0.29
CA ASP A 51 -0.56 21.65 -1.00
C ASP A 51 -0.59 20.14 -1.30
N TRP A 52 -1.73 19.53 -1.04
CA TRP A 52 -1.96 18.14 -1.42
C TRP A 52 -2.50 18.06 -2.85
N MET A 53 -1.63 17.59 -3.75
CA MET A 53 -1.93 17.46 -5.18
C MET A 53 -2.18 16.00 -5.55
N LEU A 54 -3.14 15.79 -6.45
CA LEU A 54 -3.35 14.50 -7.11
C LEU A 54 -2.28 14.28 -8.16
N THR A 55 -1.91 13.02 -8.35
CA THR A 55 -1.04 12.61 -9.45
C THR A 55 -1.89 12.39 -10.70
N GLN A 56 -1.29 12.50 -11.89
CA GLN A 56 -1.94 12.12 -13.15
C GLN A 56 -1.48 10.75 -13.61
N VAL A 57 -2.43 9.88 -13.96
CA VAL A 57 -2.17 8.59 -14.59
C VAL A 57 -3.07 8.48 -15.82
N HIS A 58 -2.47 8.36 -17.01
CA HIS A 58 -3.19 8.33 -18.29
C HIS A 58 -4.22 9.47 -18.46
N GLY A 59 -3.88 10.68 -18.00
CA GLY A 59 -4.75 11.87 -18.07
C GLY A 59 -5.89 11.90 -17.06
N SER A 60 -5.94 10.95 -16.13
CA SER A 60 -6.91 10.92 -15.03
C SER A 60 -6.25 11.24 -13.69
N ASN A 61 -6.99 11.96 -12.84
CA ASN A 61 -6.63 12.16 -11.44
C ASN A 61 -6.48 10.81 -10.72
N ALA A 62 -5.37 10.66 -10.01
CA ALA A 62 -5.01 9.45 -9.30
C ALA A 62 -4.54 9.78 -7.87
N ILE A 63 -5.00 8.96 -6.94
CA ILE A 63 -4.55 8.99 -5.54
C ILE A 63 -3.34 8.06 -5.41
N GLU A 64 -2.20 8.58 -4.98
CA GLU A 64 -1.04 7.78 -4.62
C GLU A 64 -1.17 7.29 -3.17
N LEU A 65 -1.10 5.97 -2.98
CA LEU A 65 -1.05 5.33 -1.68
C LEU A 65 0.27 4.59 -1.55
N SER A 66 1.01 4.79 -0.46
CA SER A 66 2.26 4.06 -0.25
C SER A 66 2.56 3.76 1.21
N ASN A 67 3.22 2.65 1.48
CA ASN A 67 3.75 2.33 2.80
C ASN A 67 5.18 1.79 2.68
N ARG A 68 6.06 2.23 3.57
CA ARG A 68 7.46 1.77 3.54
C ARG A 68 7.56 0.36 4.08
N TYR A 69 8.42 -0.46 3.47
CA TYR A 69 8.74 -1.77 4.03
C TYR A 69 9.47 -1.65 5.36
N PHE A 70 10.26 -0.60 5.53
CA PHE A 70 11.15 -0.46 6.66
C PHE A 70 11.10 0.93 7.26
N GLN A 71 11.39 1.00 8.55
CA GLN A 71 11.76 2.22 9.25
C GLN A 71 13.12 2.08 9.93
N ARG A 72 13.71 3.22 10.30
CA ARG A 72 14.97 3.22 11.04
C ARG A 72 14.72 2.68 12.44
N LYS A 73 15.59 1.77 12.86
CA LYS A 73 15.63 1.33 14.25
C LYS A 73 15.94 2.54 15.14
N THR A 74 15.09 2.81 16.12
CA THR A 74 15.41 3.75 17.21
C THR A 74 15.73 2.95 18.47
N SER A 75 16.54 3.52 19.36
CA SER A 75 17.00 2.86 20.59
C SER A 75 15.87 2.58 21.60
N SER A 76 14.71 3.22 21.42
CA SER A 76 13.54 3.13 22.29
C SER A 76 12.66 1.90 22.04
N TRP A 77 12.81 1.19 20.91
CA TRP A 77 11.94 0.05 20.58
C TRP A 77 12.50 -1.26 21.12
N THR A 78 11.67 -1.98 21.88
CA THR A 78 11.97 -3.33 22.37
C THR A 78 11.89 -4.34 21.22
N GLN A 79 12.66 -5.42 21.32
CA GLN A 79 12.75 -6.47 20.30
C GLN A 79 11.41 -7.17 20.00
N SER A 80 10.45 -7.10 20.93
CA SER A 80 9.09 -7.65 20.81
C SER A 80 8.19 -6.95 19.81
N SER A 81 8.55 -5.75 19.36
CA SER A 81 7.77 -4.95 18.41
C SER A 81 8.07 -5.29 16.94
N ARG A 82 9.13 -6.08 16.70
CA ARG A 82 9.60 -6.44 15.36
C ARG A 82 8.72 -7.50 14.73
N MET A 83 8.18 -7.19 13.56
CA MET A 83 7.42 -8.13 12.76
C MET A 83 8.28 -8.67 11.61
N GLN A 84 8.22 -9.98 11.37
CA GLN A 84 8.83 -10.55 10.16
C GLN A 84 8.00 -10.15 8.94
N ILE A 85 8.67 -9.75 7.86
CA ILE A 85 8.02 -9.58 6.57
C ILE A 85 7.47 -10.94 6.15
N GLY A 86 6.17 -11.00 5.85
CA GLY A 86 5.53 -12.25 5.44
C GLY A 86 6.15 -12.84 4.17
N ARG A 87 6.22 -14.17 4.08
CA ARG A 87 6.77 -14.88 2.90
C ARG A 87 6.07 -14.55 1.58
N ASN A 88 4.83 -14.07 1.64
CA ASN A 88 4.11 -13.61 0.46
C ASN A 88 4.72 -12.32 -0.14
N VAL A 89 5.38 -11.52 0.69
CA VAL A 89 5.98 -10.23 0.32
C VAL A 89 7.48 -10.39 0.08
N ASP A 90 8.17 -11.20 0.88
CA ASP A 90 9.59 -11.50 0.74
C ASP A 90 9.85 -13.02 0.68
N PRO A 91 9.52 -13.70 -0.43
CA PRO A 91 9.60 -15.16 -0.53
C PRO A 91 11.00 -15.72 -0.26
N ASN A 92 12.03 -14.98 -0.69
CA ASN A 92 13.44 -15.40 -0.63
C ASN A 92 14.21 -14.77 0.55
N GLY A 93 13.53 -14.00 1.40
CA GLY A 93 14.16 -13.27 2.51
C GLY A 93 15.13 -12.18 2.05
N ILE A 94 15.05 -11.73 0.80
CA ILE A 94 15.98 -10.75 0.22
C ILE A 94 15.77 -9.38 0.85
N LEU A 95 14.52 -8.94 1.02
CA LEU A 95 14.22 -7.66 1.65
C LEU A 95 14.74 -7.64 3.09
N CYS A 96 14.51 -8.72 3.84
CA CYS A 96 15.00 -8.88 5.21
C CYS A 96 16.54 -8.86 5.27
N LYS A 97 17.22 -9.61 4.39
CA LYS A 97 18.70 -9.61 4.30
C LYS A 97 19.27 -8.22 3.96
N LEU A 98 18.61 -7.50 3.06
CA LEU A 98 19.03 -6.17 2.64
C LEU A 98 18.89 -5.13 3.75
N ALA A 99 17.82 -5.21 4.55
CA ALA A 99 17.57 -4.31 5.68
C ALA A 99 18.72 -4.32 6.71
N GLY A 100 19.35 -5.48 6.91
CA GLY A 100 20.43 -5.66 7.87
C GLY A 100 19.99 -5.32 9.30
N GLY A 101 20.89 -4.75 10.11
CA GLY A 101 20.58 -4.44 11.52
C GLY A 101 20.01 -3.06 11.82
N LYS A 102 19.98 -2.15 10.82
CA LYS A 102 19.64 -0.71 11.02
C LYS A 102 18.19 -0.37 10.69
N LEU A 103 17.53 -1.25 9.97
CA LEU A 103 16.17 -1.09 9.48
C LEU A 103 15.30 -2.21 10.06
N GLU A 104 14.06 -1.92 10.38
CA GLU A 104 13.11 -2.90 10.90
C GLU A 104 11.73 -2.74 10.27
N HIS A 105 11.03 -3.86 10.20
CA HIS A 105 9.64 -3.96 9.75
C HIS A 105 8.76 -4.16 10.99
N MET A 106 7.68 -3.39 11.04
CA MET A 106 6.78 -3.29 12.19
C MET A 106 5.34 -3.39 11.69
N GLU A 107 4.38 -3.53 12.60
CA GLU A 107 2.95 -3.56 12.24
C GLU A 107 2.55 -2.36 11.37
N ASP A 108 3.11 -1.18 11.64
CA ASP A 108 2.85 0.02 10.85
C ASP A 108 3.33 -0.07 9.39
N ASN A 109 4.28 -0.94 9.10
CA ASN A 109 4.80 -1.18 7.76
C ASN A 109 4.05 -2.30 7.02
N GLU A 110 3.15 -3.01 7.70
CA GLU A 110 2.37 -4.08 7.08
C GLU A 110 1.30 -3.49 6.14
N VAL A 111 1.20 -4.07 4.95
CA VAL A 111 0.05 -3.90 4.06
C VAL A 111 -0.68 -5.24 4.00
N LYS A 112 -1.97 -5.22 4.31
CA LYS A 112 -2.80 -6.44 4.30
C LYS A 112 -3.47 -6.62 2.95
N TYR A 113 -3.26 -7.78 2.34
CA TYR A 113 -3.78 -8.09 1.01
C TYR A 113 -4.93 -9.08 1.09
N TYR A 114 -6.02 -8.79 0.39
CA TYR A 114 -7.22 -9.60 0.38
C TYR A 114 -7.76 -9.84 -1.03
N GLN A 115 -8.51 -10.94 -1.17
CA GLN A 115 -9.28 -11.24 -2.36
C GLN A 115 -10.75 -11.40 -1.97
N GLY A 116 -11.64 -10.70 -2.67
CA GLY A 116 -13.07 -10.88 -2.56
C GLY A 116 -13.49 -12.22 -3.17
N VAL A 117 -14.17 -13.04 -2.38
CA VAL A 117 -14.78 -14.29 -2.84
C VAL A 117 -16.28 -14.14 -2.66
N ALA A 118 -17.02 -14.31 -3.76
CA ALA A 118 -18.47 -14.42 -3.72
C ALA A 118 -18.83 -15.78 -3.12
N LYS A 119 -19.54 -15.81 -1.99
CA LYS A 119 -20.11 -17.03 -1.42
C LYS A 119 -21.61 -16.80 -1.23
N GLY A 120 -22.39 -17.10 -2.27
CA GLY A 120 -23.82 -16.75 -2.33
C GLY A 120 -23.99 -15.23 -2.37
N GLU A 121 -24.90 -14.69 -1.55
CA GLU A 121 -25.22 -13.25 -1.49
C GLU A 121 -24.19 -12.40 -0.70
N LYS A 122 -23.22 -13.03 -0.01
CA LYS A 122 -22.25 -12.31 0.83
C LYS A 122 -20.85 -12.30 0.20
N LYS A 123 -20.28 -11.10 0.09
CA LYS A 123 -18.86 -10.92 -0.23
C LYS A 123 -18.02 -11.20 1.01
N ARG A 124 -17.03 -12.09 0.90
CA ARG A 124 -16.05 -12.36 1.96
C ARG A 124 -14.65 -12.08 1.47
N TYR A 125 -13.85 -11.40 2.27
CA TYR A 125 -12.44 -11.16 1.99
C TYR A 125 -11.56 -12.24 2.61
N ILE A 126 -10.77 -12.94 1.79
CA ILE A 126 -9.75 -13.89 2.25
C ILE A 126 -8.36 -13.29 2.06
N LYS A 127 -7.41 -13.60 2.95
CA LYS A 127 -6.03 -13.12 2.79
C LYS A 127 -5.43 -13.68 1.49
N THR A 128 -4.70 -12.84 0.77
CA THR A 128 -4.03 -13.23 -0.48
C THR A 128 -2.62 -12.68 -0.57
N LYS A 129 -1.95 -13.00 -1.67
CA LYS A 129 -0.60 -12.62 -2.03
C LYS A 129 -0.60 -11.31 -2.83
N PRO A 130 0.33 -10.37 -2.63
CA PRO A 130 0.37 -9.11 -3.40
C PRO A 130 0.55 -9.34 -4.92
N GLN A 131 1.12 -10.48 -5.33
CA GLN A 131 1.38 -10.83 -6.74
C GLN A 131 0.11 -11.01 -7.58
N VAL A 132 -1.06 -11.15 -6.94
CA VAL A 132 -2.34 -11.30 -7.66
C VAL A 132 -2.90 -9.97 -8.16
N PHE A 133 -2.34 -8.84 -7.72
CA PHE A 133 -2.78 -7.51 -8.10
C PHE A 133 -2.02 -7.04 -9.33
N CYS A 134 -2.78 -6.57 -10.33
CA CYS A 134 -2.26 -6.01 -11.57
C CYS A 134 -2.91 -4.66 -11.87
N VAL A 135 -2.24 -3.86 -12.69
CA VAL A 135 -2.81 -2.62 -13.25
C VAL A 135 -4.11 -2.95 -13.97
N GLY A 136 -5.15 -2.16 -13.71
CA GLY A 136 -6.49 -2.38 -14.26
C GLY A 136 -7.42 -3.22 -13.36
N ASN A 137 -6.93 -3.77 -12.24
CA ASN A 137 -7.81 -4.42 -11.28
C ASN A 137 -8.69 -3.41 -10.53
N ILE A 138 -9.95 -3.81 -10.26
CA ILE A 138 -10.86 -3.06 -9.39
C ILE A 138 -10.59 -3.47 -7.94
N VAL A 139 -10.20 -2.49 -7.13
CA VAL A 139 -9.73 -2.70 -5.76
C VAL A 139 -10.43 -1.79 -4.76
N GLU A 140 -10.58 -2.29 -3.54
CA GLU A 140 -10.88 -1.49 -2.35
C GLU A 140 -9.55 -1.27 -1.62
N ALA A 141 -9.16 -0.01 -1.42
CA ALA A 141 -7.95 0.34 -0.70
C ALA A 141 -8.30 1.01 0.64
N ARG A 142 -7.60 0.61 1.70
CA ARG A 142 -7.65 1.30 2.99
C ARG A 142 -6.33 2.01 3.24
N CYS A 143 -6.41 3.24 3.71
CA CYS A 143 -5.24 4.04 4.04
C CYS A 143 -5.39 4.77 5.36
N SER A 144 -4.27 5.20 5.92
CA SER A 144 -4.21 6.19 6.99
C SER A 144 -3.76 7.52 6.41
N ILE A 145 -4.33 8.62 6.88
CA ILE A 145 -3.89 9.97 6.54
C ILE A 145 -2.90 10.41 7.62
N VAL A 146 -1.72 10.88 7.23
CA VAL A 146 -0.73 11.43 8.15
C VAL A 146 -0.13 12.72 7.60
N PHE A 147 0.29 13.59 8.50
CA PHE A 147 1.09 14.77 8.18
C PHE A 147 2.53 14.50 8.59
N VAL A 148 3.48 14.69 7.67
CA VAL A 148 4.89 14.43 7.92
C VAL A 148 5.72 15.68 7.68
N SER A 149 6.61 16.00 8.62
CA SER A 149 7.61 17.04 8.43
C SER A 149 8.63 16.62 7.37
N CYS A 150 8.94 17.55 6.49
CA CYS A 150 9.96 17.47 5.46
C CYS A 150 11.27 18.11 5.95
N LYS A 151 12.36 17.79 5.26
CA LYS A 151 13.61 18.54 5.46
C LYS A 151 13.39 19.97 4.97
N GLY A 152 13.64 20.95 5.81
CA GLY A 152 13.41 22.37 5.49
C GLY A 152 12.33 23.05 6.34
N GLY A 153 11.60 22.32 7.17
CA GLY A 153 10.57 22.88 8.06
C GLY A 153 9.14 22.70 7.55
N ASP A 154 8.98 22.45 6.25
CA ASP A 154 7.68 22.18 5.63
C ASP A 154 7.06 20.88 6.16
N ALA A 155 5.75 20.75 6.01
CA ALA A 155 4.99 19.53 6.26
C ALA A 155 4.23 19.11 5.00
N LYS A 156 3.92 17.82 4.87
CA LYS A 156 3.02 17.36 3.81
C LYS A 156 2.08 16.28 4.28
N MET A 157 0.87 16.28 3.73
CA MET A 157 -0.06 15.18 3.89
C MET A 157 0.40 13.96 3.06
N LYS A 158 0.26 12.77 3.64
CA LYS A 158 0.52 11.49 2.97
C LYS A 158 -0.59 10.50 3.28
N LEU A 159 -0.84 9.62 2.32
CA LEU A 159 -1.75 8.50 2.45
C LEU A 159 -0.95 7.20 2.57
N ILE A 160 -0.98 6.61 3.75
CA ILE A 160 -0.27 5.38 4.06
C ILE A 160 -1.13 4.19 3.69
N LEU A 161 -0.70 3.37 2.74
CA LEU A 161 -1.41 2.15 2.36
C LEU A 161 -1.43 1.15 3.53
N ARG A 162 -2.62 0.71 3.95
CA ARG A 162 -2.80 -0.23 5.06
C ARG A 162 -3.39 -1.57 4.62
N ALA A 163 -4.32 -1.54 3.67
CA ALA A 163 -4.87 -2.76 3.09
C ALA A 163 -5.31 -2.56 1.64
N LEU A 164 -5.30 -3.64 0.89
CA LEU A 164 -5.77 -3.70 -0.48
C LEU A 164 -6.58 -4.97 -0.70
N ALA A 165 -7.76 -4.84 -1.29
CA ALA A 165 -8.64 -5.97 -1.58
C ALA A 165 -9.11 -5.96 -3.03
N LEU A 166 -9.01 -7.10 -3.73
CA LEU A 166 -9.68 -7.28 -5.02
C LEU A 166 -11.20 -7.35 -4.83
N VAL A 167 -11.95 -6.50 -5.52
CA VAL A 167 -13.42 -6.40 -5.37
C VAL A 167 -14.16 -7.29 -6.37
N ASN A 168 -13.60 -7.47 -7.56
CA ASN A 168 -14.15 -8.34 -8.59
C ASN A 168 -13.15 -9.47 -8.89
N CYS A 169 -13.57 -10.71 -8.69
CA CYS A 169 -12.78 -11.90 -8.98
C CYS A 169 -13.51 -12.87 -9.93
N GLU A 170 -14.64 -12.48 -10.50
CA GLU A 170 -15.46 -13.36 -11.33
C GLU A 170 -14.79 -13.72 -12.66
N HIS A 171 -13.72 -13.00 -13.06
CA HIS A 171 -13.04 -13.21 -14.35
C HIS A 171 -11.51 -13.32 -14.28
N THR A 172 -10.88 -13.28 -13.09
CA THR A 172 -9.40 -13.27 -12.99
C THR A 172 -8.78 -14.67 -12.91
N THR A 173 -9.59 -15.73 -12.80
CA THR A 173 -9.11 -17.11 -12.94
C THR A 173 -9.19 -17.55 -14.40
N VAL A 174 -8.09 -17.43 -15.14
CA VAL A 174 -7.88 -18.30 -16.30
C VAL A 174 -7.83 -19.72 -15.75
N SER A 175 -8.82 -20.53 -16.12
CA SER A 175 -8.87 -21.96 -15.83
C SER A 175 -7.56 -22.61 -16.29
N GLY A 176 -6.71 -22.99 -15.34
CA GLY A 176 -5.63 -23.91 -15.61
C GLY A 176 -6.28 -25.25 -15.93
N ASN A 177 -6.27 -25.63 -17.20
CA ASN A 177 -6.87 -26.86 -17.70
C ASN A 177 -6.52 -28.07 -16.81
N ASN A 178 -7.53 -28.61 -16.13
CA ASN A 178 -7.55 -29.98 -15.65
C ASN A 178 -7.50 -30.91 -16.87
N THR A 179 -6.35 -31.49 -17.17
CA THR A 179 -6.32 -32.77 -17.89
C THR A 179 -6.66 -33.85 -16.87
N ASN A 180 -7.95 -34.19 -16.79
CA ASN A 180 -8.40 -35.38 -16.08
C ASN A 180 -7.86 -36.62 -16.80
N SER A 181 -7.29 -37.49 -15.98
CA SER A 181 -7.12 -38.92 -16.19
C SER A 181 -8.41 -39.60 -16.64
N GLU A 182 -8.34 -40.41 -17.69
CA GLU A 182 -9.21 -41.57 -17.91
C GLU A 182 -8.33 -42.83 -17.95
N ILE A 183 -8.33 -43.57 -16.83
CA ILE A 183 -8.92 -44.91 -16.67
C ILE A 183 -7.94 -46.02 -17.06
N GLY A 184 -7.38 -46.66 -16.03
CA GLY A 184 -6.95 -48.04 -16.12
C GLY A 184 -8.13 -48.97 -15.90
N ASN A 185 -8.27 -49.95 -16.79
CA ASN A 185 -8.45 -51.36 -16.48
C ASN A 185 -7.89 -52.15 -17.67
#